data_AF-A0A093FIF3-F1
#
_entry.id   AF-A0A093FIF3-F1
#
_cell.length_a   1.000
_cell.length_b   1.000
_cell.length_c   1.000
_cell.angle_alpha   90.00
_cell.angle_beta   90.00
_cell.angle_gamma   90.00
#
_symmetry.space_group_name_H-M   'P 1'
#
loop_
_entity.id
_entity.type
_entity.pdbx_description
1 polymer ?
#
loop_
_entity_poly.entity_id
_entity_poly.type
_entity_poly.pdbx_seq_one_letter_code
_entity_poly.pdbx_strand_id
1 'polypeptide(L)'
;SDFPVKENEKLAEAEIRRLQKQFRIAAEKRKSYGANMKRQMQAQEKEIELLTEEHKKESLTLSQLTSLRNAMLDDRICMEFQCLLQTKYQYDSLIRDRKALLADLDNQILVLEKKVVRQNQIAAKVKQANSSKRLQKQVETLEVHLNNVTVHFNTILTRNNKLREEIENLRIQKAILDNFYLKLHKKLAQQRRRMNTAIEQSAQGYEQRMEALARISAMSERHSKDTVQYSVELQEREHLLAQEAKLKTFMLAKFTDHSELEEQAKKRKALKAAQRAKRSQGESFESREVAYKCLLELAEDGDIDRLVNGFTEREEKNFDSFSYAIKLNNEMEKIQWRIKDLQNEIMTLTAGQEYAESSSLHILQELEEKLMKTTEEANEYEDRCKKSSKVLGQLKSDMEDLFRKINCDATEIMKQLGENRRITDLNLMQFFGLVEKKTNELLVLESILRYTSADGSL
;
A
#
# COMPACT_ATOMS: atom_id res chain seq x y z
N SER A 1 -51.05 213.86 12.31
CA SER A 1 -51.85 213.42 13.46
C SER A 1 -52.20 211.97 13.27
N ASP A 2 -52.00 211.22 14.36
CA ASP A 2 -52.77 210.06 14.81
C ASP A 2 -52.90 208.77 13.98
N PHE A 3 -52.41 207.71 14.64
CA PHE A 3 -52.60 206.25 14.53
C PHE A 3 -53.88 205.72 13.82
N PRO A 4 -53.96 204.41 13.41
CA PRO A 4 -53.01 203.30 13.61
C PRO A 4 -52.67 202.42 12.38
N VAL A 5 -51.52 201.75 12.52
CA VAL A 5 -50.99 200.56 11.84
C VAL A 5 -51.79 199.31 12.25
N LYS A 6 -52.22 198.41 11.32
CA LYS A 6 -52.38 196.95 11.64
C LYS A 6 -52.80 195.95 10.56
N GLU A 7 -53.21 196.29 9.34
CA GLU A 7 -53.85 195.25 8.48
C GLU A 7 -52.99 194.57 7.41
N ASN A 8 -52.00 195.23 6.80
CA ASN A 8 -51.28 194.59 5.69
C ASN A 8 -50.06 193.75 6.08
N GLU A 9 -49.66 193.72 7.37
CA GLU A 9 -48.68 192.75 7.90
C GLU A 9 -49.19 191.29 7.83
N LYS A 10 -50.51 191.06 7.81
CA LYS A 10 -51.09 189.71 7.86
C LYS A 10 -50.95 188.90 6.57
N LEU A 11 -50.91 189.55 5.41
CA LEU A 11 -50.72 188.85 4.12
C LEU A 11 -49.25 188.44 3.89
N ALA A 12 -48.31 189.25 4.37
CA ALA A 12 -46.88 188.93 4.31
C ALA A 12 -46.50 187.76 5.25
N GLU A 13 -47.12 187.69 6.43
CA GLU A 13 -46.87 186.58 7.36
C GLU A 13 -47.33 185.21 6.82
N ALA A 14 -48.44 185.15 6.08
CA ALA A 14 -48.96 183.89 5.54
C ALA A 14 -48.04 183.30 4.45
N GLU A 15 -47.51 184.14 3.56
CA GLU A 15 -46.62 183.72 2.48
C GLU A 15 -45.22 183.33 3.00
N ILE A 16 -44.72 184.04 4.02
CA ILE A 16 -43.46 183.68 4.71
C ILE A 16 -43.56 182.30 5.37
N ARG A 17 -44.69 181.97 6.01
CA ARG A 17 -44.89 180.64 6.63
C ARG A 17 -44.93 179.52 5.59
N ARG A 18 -45.52 179.76 4.41
CA ARG A 18 -45.56 178.77 3.31
C ARG A 18 -44.16 178.51 2.75
N LEU A 19 -43.38 179.56 2.48
CA LEU A 19 -42.02 179.45 1.95
C LEU A 19 -41.05 178.84 2.97
N GLN A 20 -41.15 179.19 4.26
CA GLN A 20 -40.36 178.55 5.32
C GLN A 20 -40.65 177.05 5.43
N LYS A 21 -41.91 176.62 5.26
CA LYS A 21 -42.28 175.20 5.26
C LYS A 21 -41.69 174.45 4.06
N GLN A 22 -41.69 175.05 2.86
CA GLN A 22 -41.07 174.45 1.68
C GLN A 22 -39.54 174.38 1.77
N PHE A 23 -38.88 175.43 2.29
CA PHE A 23 -37.43 175.41 2.49
C PHE A 23 -37.00 174.37 3.53
N ARG A 24 -37.80 174.20 4.60
CA ARG A 24 -37.53 173.19 5.61
C ARG A 24 -37.66 171.77 5.06
N ILE A 25 -38.69 171.48 4.25
CA ILE A 25 -38.86 170.18 3.59
C ILE A 25 -37.73 169.92 2.57
N ALA A 26 -37.32 170.92 1.79
CA ALA A 26 -36.21 170.79 0.84
C ALA A 26 -34.86 170.59 1.54
N ALA A 27 -34.61 171.28 2.64
CA ALA A 27 -33.41 171.11 3.46
C ALA A 27 -33.37 169.73 4.14
N GLU A 28 -34.52 169.24 4.65
CA GLU A 28 -34.64 167.91 5.23
C GLU A 28 -34.45 166.81 4.17
N LYS A 29 -34.99 166.95 2.94
CA LYS A 29 -34.74 166.01 1.82
C LYS A 29 -33.28 166.00 1.36
N ARG A 30 -32.61 167.16 1.34
CA ARG A 30 -31.18 167.22 0.98
C ARG A 30 -30.30 166.60 2.06
N LYS A 31 -30.65 166.80 3.33
CA LYS A 31 -30.00 166.10 4.47
C LYS A 31 -30.26 164.60 4.44
N SER A 32 -31.49 164.15 4.14
CA SER A 32 -31.82 162.72 4.08
C SER A 32 -31.15 162.02 2.90
N TYR A 33 -31.12 162.65 1.72
CA TYR A 33 -30.44 162.11 0.54
C TYR A 33 -28.92 162.07 0.72
N GLY A 34 -28.32 163.14 1.24
CA GLY A 34 -26.88 163.18 1.56
C GLY A 34 -26.48 162.16 2.62
N ALA A 35 -27.33 161.93 3.64
CA ALA A 35 -27.12 160.88 4.63
C ALA A 35 -27.26 159.47 4.04
N ASN A 36 -28.24 159.25 3.14
CA ASN A 36 -28.45 157.94 2.54
C ASN A 36 -27.34 157.57 1.54
N MET A 37 -26.90 158.53 0.71
CA MET A 37 -25.77 158.35 -0.21
C MET A 37 -24.45 158.07 0.53
N LYS A 38 -24.20 158.75 1.66
CA LYS A 38 -23.06 158.43 2.54
C LYS A 38 -23.15 157.02 3.13
N ARG A 39 -24.32 156.59 3.59
CA ARG A 39 -24.50 155.21 4.10
C ARG A 39 -24.28 154.16 3.02
N GLN A 40 -24.75 154.41 1.79
CA GLN A 40 -24.61 153.47 0.68
C GLN A 40 -23.15 153.36 0.22
N MET A 41 -22.41 154.48 0.09
CA MET A 41 -20.98 154.44 -0.19
C MET A 41 -20.22 153.70 0.92
N GLN A 42 -20.52 153.97 2.20
CA GLN A 42 -19.89 153.26 3.31
C GLN A 42 -20.22 151.76 3.33
N ALA A 43 -21.40 151.35 2.87
CA ALA A 43 -21.76 149.94 2.75
C ALA A 43 -20.98 149.27 1.60
N GLN A 44 -20.89 149.92 0.44
CA GLN A 44 -20.13 149.41 -0.72
C GLN A 44 -18.62 149.36 -0.45
N GLU A 45 -18.06 150.36 0.23
CA GLU A 45 -16.66 150.35 0.65
C GLU A 45 -16.37 149.18 1.59
N LYS A 46 -17.25 148.92 2.57
CA LYS A 46 -17.13 147.76 3.45
C LYS A 46 -17.24 146.43 2.72
N GLU A 47 -18.11 146.33 1.72
CA GLU A 47 -18.28 145.09 0.95
C GLU A 47 -17.07 144.82 0.03
N ILE A 48 -16.52 145.86 -0.60
CA ILE A 48 -15.26 145.75 -1.36
C ILE A 48 -14.11 145.37 -0.42
N GLU A 49 -14.05 145.95 0.78
CA GLU A 49 -13.04 145.60 1.78
C GLU A 49 -13.15 144.11 2.18
N LEU A 50 -14.36 143.60 2.44
CA LEU A 50 -14.58 142.17 2.72
C LEU A 50 -14.16 141.26 1.55
N LEU A 51 -14.58 141.58 0.32
CA LEU A 51 -14.23 140.78 -0.85
C LEU A 51 -12.72 140.80 -1.15
N THR A 52 -12.06 141.94 -0.95
CA THR A 52 -10.60 142.02 -1.10
C THR A 52 -9.88 141.25 0.00
N GLU A 53 -10.42 141.18 1.21
CA GLU A 53 -9.91 140.29 2.26
C GLU A 53 -10.10 138.80 1.91
N GLU A 54 -11.26 138.41 1.38
CA GLU A 54 -11.51 137.02 0.95
C GLU A 54 -10.61 136.60 -0.21
N HIS A 55 -10.49 137.43 -1.25
CA HIS A 55 -9.58 137.15 -2.36
C HIS A 55 -8.13 137.06 -1.89
N LYS A 56 -7.71 137.89 -0.92
CA LYS A 56 -6.38 137.75 -0.31
C LYS A 56 -6.25 136.43 0.44
N LYS A 57 -7.26 135.98 1.18
CA LYS A 57 -7.26 134.69 1.88
C LYS A 57 -7.17 133.51 0.90
N GLU A 58 -8.00 133.50 -0.14
CA GLU A 58 -7.99 132.43 -1.16
C GLU A 58 -6.69 132.41 -1.98
N SER A 59 -6.19 133.58 -2.38
CA SER A 59 -4.89 133.64 -3.06
C SER A 59 -3.74 133.14 -2.16
N LEU A 60 -3.84 133.37 -0.84
CA LEU A 60 -2.87 132.88 0.13
C LEU A 60 -2.95 131.35 0.26
N THR A 61 -4.16 130.78 0.35
CA THR A 61 -4.33 129.31 0.43
C THR A 61 -3.88 128.63 -0.86
N LEU A 62 -4.19 129.21 -2.03
CA LEU A 62 -3.73 128.69 -3.32
C LEU A 62 -2.21 128.75 -3.41
N SER A 63 -1.60 129.87 -3.05
CA SER A 63 -0.13 130.02 -3.01
C SER A 63 0.53 129.09 -2.01
N GLN A 64 -0.13 128.75 -0.90
CA GLN A 64 0.37 127.76 0.06
C GLN A 64 0.30 126.35 -0.54
N LEU A 65 -0.80 126.00 -1.20
CA LEU A 65 -0.98 124.70 -1.87
C LEU A 65 -0.02 124.50 -3.04
N THR A 66 0.09 125.48 -3.95
CA THR A 66 1.04 125.47 -5.07
C THR A 66 2.42 125.98 -4.70
N SER A 67 2.72 126.07 -3.40
CA SER A 67 4.07 126.43 -2.98
C SER A 67 5.07 125.40 -3.52
N LEU A 68 6.22 125.89 -4.00
CA LEU A 68 7.29 125.03 -4.51
C LEU A 68 7.66 123.93 -3.51
N ARG A 69 7.57 124.22 -2.21
CA ARG A 69 7.81 123.26 -1.12
C ARG A 69 6.84 122.08 -1.16
N ASN A 70 5.54 122.29 -1.37
CA ASN A 70 4.57 121.21 -1.41
C ASN A 70 4.71 120.37 -2.68
N ALA A 71 4.93 121.00 -3.84
CA ALA A 71 5.20 120.27 -5.08
C ALA A 71 6.47 119.40 -4.99
N MET A 72 7.55 119.92 -4.37
CA MET A 72 8.76 119.13 -4.12
C MET A 72 8.54 117.99 -3.11
N LEU A 73 7.65 118.17 -2.13
CA LEU A 73 7.26 117.10 -1.20
C LEU A 73 6.46 116.01 -1.92
N ASP A 74 5.50 116.39 -2.77
CA ASP A 74 4.71 115.46 -3.56
C ASP A 74 5.59 114.68 -4.55
N ASP A 75 6.51 115.34 -5.25
CA ASP A 75 7.49 114.67 -6.12
C ASP A 75 8.38 113.70 -5.33
N ARG A 76 8.83 114.10 -4.13
CA ARG A 76 9.60 113.20 -3.26
C ARG A 76 8.76 111.98 -2.85
N ILE A 77 7.50 112.18 -2.47
CA ILE A 77 6.57 111.11 -2.11
C ILE A 77 6.35 110.18 -3.31
N CYS A 78 6.16 110.72 -4.51
CA CYS A 78 6.03 109.92 -5.74
C CYS A 78 7.29 109.11 -6.05
N MET A 79 8.47 109.71 -5.91
CA MET A 79 9.75 108.99 -6.07
C MET A 79 9.90 107.87 -5.03
N GLU A 80 9.56 108.14 -3.76
CA GLU A 80 9.57 107.12 -2.70
C GLU A 80 8.59 105.98 -3.00
N PHE A 81 7.37 106.29 -3.46
CA PHE A 81 6.39 105.28 -3.90
C PHE A 81 6.91 104.44 -5.06
N GLN A 82 7.59 105.06 -6.03
CA GLN A 82 8.16 104.35 -7.17
C GLN A 82 9.27 103.39 -6.74
N CYS A 83 10.16 103.83 -5.83
CA CYS A 83 11.19 102.99 -5.22
C CYS A 83 10.59 101.82 -4.43
N LEU A 84 9.56 102.07 -3.61
CA LEU A 84 8.87 101.02 -2.84
C LEU A 84 8.16 100.03 -3.76
N LEU A 85 7.54 100.51 -4.84
CA LEU A 85 6.87 99.66 -5.82
C LEU A 85 7.86 98.76 -6.57
N GLN A 86 9.02 99.30 -6.98
CA GLN A 86 10.10 98.51 -7.58
C GLN A 86 10.61 97.43 -6.62
N THR A 87 10.82 97.79 -5.36
CA THR A 87 11.24 96.86 -4.31
C THR A 87 10.20 95.76 -4.09
N LYS A 88 8.90 96.11 -4.10
CA LYS A 88 7.80 95.15 -4.01
C LYS A 88 7.81 94.16 -5.18
N TYR A 89 8.00 94.64 -6.41
CA TYR A 89 8.10 93.75 -7.58
C TYR A 89 9.30 92.80 -7.52
N GLN A 90 10.44 93.25 -6.99
CA GLN A 90 11.60 92.39 -6.76
C GLN A 90 11.30 91.29 -5.74
N TYR A 91 10.70 91.63 -4.60
CA TYR A 91 10.28 90.65 -3.60
C TYR A 91 9.22 89.67 -4.13
N ASP A 92 8.24 90.15 -4.90
CA ASP A 92 7.26 89.29 -5.55
C ASP A 92 7.93 88.29 -6.50
N SER A 93 8.93 88.73 -7.26
CA SER A 93 9.70 87.83 -8.13
C SER A 93 10.43 86.77 -7.31
N LEU A 94 11.13 87.18 -6.25
CA LEU A 94 11.84 86.25 -5.37
C LEU A 94 10.88 85.26 -4.69
N ILE A 95 9.68 85.70 -4.30
CA ILE A 95 8.64 84.84 -3.73
C ILE A 95 8.15 83.83 -4.77
N ARG A 96 7.94 84.25 -6.03
CA ARG A 96 7.55 83.34 -7.12
C ARG A 96 8.64 82.29 -7.36
N ASP A 97 9.90 82.70 -7.45
CA ASP A 97 11.03 81.80 -7.70
C ASP A 97 11.19 80.80 -6.55
N ARG A 98 11.06 81.25 -5.29
CA ARG A 98 11.08 80.36 -4.12
C ARG A 98 9.89 79.40 -4.08
N LYS A 99 8.70 79.85 -4.45
CA LYS A 99 7.52 78.95 -4.55
C LYS A 99 7.71 77.89 -5.64
N ALA A 100 8.30 78.26 -6.77
CA ALA A 100 8.63 77.30 -7.83
C ALA A 100 9.66 76.26 -7.35
N LEU A 101 10.70 76.69 -6.64
CA LEU A 101 11.69 75.78 -6.06
C LEU A 101 11.07 74.85 -5.01
N LEU A 102 10.20 75.35 -4.14
CA LEU A 102 9.48 74.52 -3.16
C LEU A 102 8.62 73.47 -3.85
N ALA A 103 7.87 73.84 -4.89
CA ALA A 103 7.07 72.89 -5.66
C ALA A 103 7.94 71.80 -6.33
N ASP A 104 9.13 72.15 -6.81
CA ASP A 104 10.04 71.18 -7.40
C ASP A 104 10.63 70.22 -6.35
N LEU A 105 11.01 70.74 -5.19
CA LEU A 105 11.46 69.93 -4.05
C LEU A 105 10.35 69.00 -3.54
N ASP A 106 9.11 69.48 -3.42
CA ASP A 106 7.95 68.66 -3.02
C ASP A 106 7.72 67.53 -4.03
N ASN A 107 7.84 67.80 -5.34
CA ASN A 107 7.76 66.77 -6.36
C ASN A 107 8.88 65.71 -6.23
N GLN A 108 10.11 66.15 -5.96
CA GLN A 108 11.24 65.25 -5.73
C GLN A 108 11.04 64.39 -4.47
N ILE A 109 10.55 64.97 -3.38
CA ILE A 109 10.18 64.26 -2.15
C ILE A 109 9.15 63.18 -2.47
N LEU A 110 8.09 63.53 -3.19
CA LEU A 110 7.00 62.61 -3.53
C LEU A 110 7.49 61.44 -4.41
N VAL A 111 8.42 61.70 -5.33
CA VAL A 111 9.07 60.65 -6.14
C VAL A 111 9.93 59.72 -5.26
N LEU A 112 10.68 60.27 -4.31
CA LEU A 112 11.50 59.49 -3.38
C LEU A 112 10.65 58.67 -2.43
N GLU A 113 9.59 59.23 -1.86
CA GLU A 113 8.62 58.52 -1.02
C GLU A 113 8.01 57.33 -1.77
N LYS A 114 7.59 57.54 -3.03
CA LYS A 114 7.11 56.45 -3.90
C LYS A 114 8.18 55.38 -4.16
N LYS A 115 9.46 55.73 -4.23
CA LYS A 115 10.56 54.75 -4.35
C LYS A 115 10.76 53.97 -3.06
N VAL A 116 10.74 54.64 -1.90
CA VAL A 116 10.86 54.02 -0.57
C VAL A 116 9.74 53.03 -0.32
N VAL A 117 8.48 53.40 -0.60
CA VAL A 117 7.33 52.49 -0.46
C VAL A 117 7.48 51.25 -1.33
N ARG A 118 7.90 51.40 -2.59
CA ARG A 118 8.15 50.27 -3.50
C ARG A 118 9.26 49.35 -2.98
N GLN A 119 10.38 49.90 -2.53
CA GLN A 119 11.46 49.10 -1.96
C GLN A 119 11.04 48.37 -0.69
N ASN A 120 10.29 49.03 0.21
CA ASN A 120 9.77 48.40 1.43
C ASN A 120 8.80 47.25 1.10
N GLN A 121 7.95 47.40 0.10
CA GLN A 121 7.08 46.31 -0.36
C GLN A 121 7.87 45.12 -0.92
N ILE A 122 8.91 45.39 -1.72
CA ILE A 122 9.79 44.33 -2.25
C ILE A 122 10.53 43.65 -1.10
N ALA A 123 11.12 44.40 -0.18
CA ALA A 123 11.83 43.88 0.98
C ALA A 123 10.91 43.04 1.89
N ALA A 124 9.67 43.46 2.09
CA ALA A 124 8.67 42.68 2.84
C ALA A 124 8.35 41.36 2.14
N LYS A 125 8.11 41.37 0.81
CA LYS A 125 7.89 40.15 0.01
C LYS A 125 9.09 39.21 0.06
N VAL A 126 10.31 39.74 -0.05
CA VAL A 126 11.55 38.96 0.05
C VAL A 126 11.72 38.37 1.45
N LYS A 127 11.46 39.12 2.53
CA LYS A 127 11.48 38.59 3.91
C LYS A 127 10.42 37.51 4.14
N GLN A 128 9.24 37.65 3.52
CA GLN A 128 8.18 36.66 3.60
C GLN A 128 8.50 35.39 2.80
N ALA A 129 9.14 35.51 1.64
CA ALA A 129 9.61 34.37 0.84
C ALA A 129 10.80 33.66 1.52
N ASN A 130 11.77 34.43 2.02
CA ASN A 130 12.96 33.95 2.72
C ASN A 130 12.72 33.73 4.22
N SER A 131 11.48 33.60 4.67
CA SER A 131 11.24 33.23 6.06
C SER A 131 11.84 31.85 6.30
N SER A 132 12.98 31.81 6.98
CA SER A 132 13.76 30.58 7.22
C SER A 132 12.89 29.44 7.73
N LYS A 133 11.93 29.74 8.61
CA LYS A 133 10.93 28.79 9.13
C LYS A 133 10.04 28.16 8.07
N ARG A 134 9.62 28.90 7.03
CA ARG A 134 8.77 28.36 5.95
C ARG A 134 9.59 27.49 5.00
N LEU A 135 10.79 27.93 4.66
CA LEU A 135 11.70 27.15 3.83
C LEU A 135 12.08 25.84 4.55
N GLN A 136 12.38 25.92 5.85
CA GLN A 136 12.65 24.75 6.68
C GLN A 136 11.46 23.78 6.73
N LYS A 137 10.23 24.25 6.94
CA LYS A 137 9.04 23.39 6.88
C LYS A 137 8.84 22.74 5.50
N GLN A 138 9.15 23.46 4.42
CA GLN A 138 9.09 22.89 3.07
C GLN A 138 10.14 21.80 2.87
N VAL A 139 11.38 22.03 3.35
CA VAL A 139 12.45 21.03 3.36
C VAL A 139 12.02 19.80 4.17
N GLU A 140 11.55 19.97 5.41
CA GLU A 140 11.05 18.89 6.26
C GLU A 140 9.92 18.10 5.59
N THR A 141 8.98 18.78 4.91
CA THR A 141 7.88 18.12 4.19
C THR A 141 8.41 17.29 3.01
N LEU A 142 9.37 17.83 2.26
CA LEU A 142 10.00 17.12 1.14
C LEU A 142 10.85 15.93 1.63
N GLU A 143 11.55 16.08 2.75
CA GLU A 143 12.32 15.01 3.39
C GLU A 143 11.39 13.89 3.88
N VAL A 144 10.28 14.23 4.55
CA VAL A 144 9.27 13.24 4.97
C VAL A 144 8.68 12.54 3.76
N HIS A 145 8.35 13.27 2.69
CA HIS A 145 7.84 12.67 1.46
C HIS A 145 8.87 11.72 0.83
N LEU A 146 10.14 12.13 0.72
CA LEU A 146 11.23 11.32 0.20
C LEU A 146 11.43 10.06 1.04
N ASN A 147 11.40 10.19 2.37
CA ASN A 147 11.52 9.05 3.28
C ASN A 147 10.34 8.07 3.09
N ASN A 148 9.11 8.58 3.01
CA ASN A 148 7.92 7.75 2.78
C ASN A 148 8.01 6.98 1.45
N VAL A 149 8.45 7.63 0.36
CA VAL A 149 8.66 6.98 -0.94
C VAL A 149 9.77 5.93 -0.85
N THR A 150 10.86 6.23 -0.15
CA THR A 150 11.98 5.31 0.04
C THR A 150 11.57 4.06 0.84
N VAL A 151 10.82 4.24 1.93
CA VAL A 151 10.27 3.15 2.74
C VAL A 151 9.30 2.30 1.91
N HIS A 152 8.42 2.94 1.12
CA HIS A 152 7.51 2.22 0.24
C HIS A 152 8.26 1.39 -0.82
N PHE A 153 9.27 1.98 -1.46
CA PHE A 153 10.13 1.30 -2.41
C PHE A 153 10.87 0.10 -1.78
N ASN A 154 11.47 0.30 -0.60
CA ASN A 154 12.14 -0.78 0.14
C ASN A 154 11.16 -1.90 0.51
N THR A 155 9.94 -1.55 0.91
CA THR A 155 8.88 -2.53 1.21
C THR A 155 8.53 -3.37 -0.03
N ILE A 156 8.39 -2.73 -1.20
CA ILE A 156 8.17 -3.42 -2.48
C ILE A 156 9.36 -4.33 -2.80
N LEU A 157 10.60 -3.86 -2.62
CA LEU A 157 11.80 -4.68 -2.84
C LEU A 157 11.85 -5.91 -1.94
N THR A 158 11.57 -5.75 -0.64
CA THR A 158 11.52 -6.89 0.30
C THR A 158 10.44 -7.89 -0.11
N ARG A 159 9.25 -7.41 -0.49
CA ARG A 159 8.17 -8.29 -1.00
C ARG A 159 8.59 -8.98 -2.30
N ASN A 160 9.25 -8.28 -3.20
CA ASN A 160 9.71 -8.85 -4.47
C ASN A 160 10.77 -9.93 -4.24
N ASN A 161 11.70 -9.73 -3.29
CA ASN A 161 12.67 -10.75 -2.91
C ASN A 161 11.99 -12.01 -2.34
N LYS A 162 11.01 -11.85 -1.43
CA LYS A 162 10.23 -12.99 -0.93
C LYS A 162 9.53 -13.76 -2.05
N LEU A 163 8.93 -13.06 -3.01
CA LEU A 163 8.29 -13.70 -4.18
C LEU A 163 9.32 -14.41 -5.07
N ARG A 164 10.53 -13.87 -5.24
CA ARG A 164 11.61 -14.54 -5.98
C ARG A 164 12.06 -15.83 -5.29
N GLU A 165 12.22 -15.81 -3.98
CA GLU A 165 12.53 -17.00 -3.18
C GLU A 165 11.43 -18.06 -3.30
N GLU A 166 10.16 -17.66 -3.22
CA GLU A 166 9.02 -18.56 -3.42
C GLU A 166 9.00 -19.17 -4.82
N ILE A 167 9.23 -18.37 -5.87
CA ILE A 167 9.33 -18.86 -7.25
C ILE A 167 10.47 -19.87 -7.38
N GLU A 168 11.62 -19.62 -6.78
CA GLU A 168 12.76 -20.55 -6.85
C GLU A 168 12.48 -21.85 -6.09
N ASN A 169 11.86 -21.77 -4.91
CA ASN A 169 11.41 -22.94 -4.16
C ASN A 169 10.42 -23.78 -4.98
N LEU A 170 9.45 -23.15 -5.65
CA LEU A 170 8.50 -23.84 -6.52
C LEU A 170 9.17 -24.46 -7.74
N ARG A 171 10.20 -23.82 -8.31
CA ARG A 171 11.00 -24.39 -9.41
C ARG A 171 11.77 -25.63 -8.98
N ILE A 172 12.40 -25.59 -7.80
CA ILE A 172 13.11 -26.74 -7.23
C ILE A 172 12.12 -27.90 -6.98
N GLN A 173 10.97 -27.62 -6.36
CA GLN A 173 9.93 -28.63 -6.14
C GLN A 173 9.43 -29.24 -7.46
N LYS A 174 9.20 -28.42 -8.48
CA LYS A 174 8.82 -28.88 -9.81
C LYS A 174 9.91 -29.80 -10.40
N ALA A 175 11.17 -29.42 -10.33
CA ALA A 175 12.28 -30.24 -10.85
C ALA A 175 12.38 -31.61 -10.14
N ILE A 176 12.12 -31.64 -8.83
CA ILE A 176 12.06 -32.88 -8.05
C ILE A 176 10.89 -33.76 -8.51
N LEU A 177 9.70 -33.18 -8.67
CA LEU A 177 8.51 -33.89 -9.17
C LEU A 177 8.73 -34.42 -10.60
N ASP A 178 9.31 -33.63 -11.50
CA ASP A 178 9.63 -34.03 -12.86
C ASP A 178 10.62 -35.22 -12.87
N ASN A 179 11.59 -35.25 -11.95
CA ASN A 179 12.51 -36.38 -11.78
C ASN A 179 11.77 -37.66 -11.34
N PHE A 180 10.87 -37.54 -10.35
CA PHE A 180 10.04 -38.67 -9.92
C PHE A 180 9.12 -39.16 -11.04
N TYR A 181 8.51 -38.25 -11.79
CA TYR A 181 7.68 -38.57 -12.94
C TYR A 181 8.46 -39.35 -14.00
N LEU A 182 9.67 -38.89 -14.36
CA LEU A 182 10.55 -39.60 -15.30
C LEU A 182 10.95 -40.98 -14.80
N LYS A 183 11.28 -41.13 -13.51
CA LYS A 183 11.60 -42.43 -12.90
C LYS A 183 10.40 -43.38 -12.95
N LEU A 184 9.20 -42.88 -12.65
CA LEU A 184 7.98 -43.68 -12.68
C LEU A 184 7.65 -44.13 -14.12
N HIS A 185 7.78 -43.24 -15.09
CA HIS A 185 7.62 -43.57 -16.51
C HIS A 185 8.61 -44.62 -16.99
N LYS A 186 9.89 -44.52 -16.59
CA LYS A 186 10.89 -45.55 -16.90
C LYS A 186 10.50 -46.92 -16.31
N LYS A 187 10.04 -46.97 -15.07
CA LYS A 187 9.56 -48.21 -14.43
C LYS A 187 8.33 -48.77 -15.16
N LEU A 188 7.37 -47.92 -15.52
CA LEU A 188 6.18 -48.32 -16.27
C LEU A 188 6.55 -48.90 -17.64
N ALA A 189 7.46 -48.24 -18.37
CA ALA A 189 7.95 -48.73 -19.66
C ALA A 189 8.68 -50.08 -19.51
N GLN A 190 9.49 -50.25 -18.46
CA GLN A 190 10.14 -51.52 -18.15
C GLN A 190 9.12 -52.63 -17.85
N GLN A 191 8.08 -52.33 -17.07
CA GLN A 191 7.02 -53.29 -16.76
C GLN A 191 6.24 -53.70 -18.01
N ARG A 192 5.89 -52.74 -18.88
CA ARG A 192 5.24 -53.04 -20.17
C ARG A 192 6.09 -53.94 -21.04
N ARG A 193 7.42 -53.72 -21.11
CA ARG A 193 8.33 -54.60 -21.83
C ARG A 193 8.32 -56.02 -21.27
N ARG A 194 8.44 -56.18 -19.94
CA ARG A 194 8.38 -57.49 -19.28
C ARG A 194 7.05 -58.21 -19.54
N MET A 195 5.94 -57.48 -19.47
CA MET A 195 4.61 -57.99 -19.77
C MET A 195 4.51 -58.48 -21.22
N ASN A 196 4.97 -57.69 -22.19
CA ASN A 196 4.95 -58.08 -23.61
C ASN A 196 5.82 -59.31 -23.86
N THR A 197 7.03 -59.39 -23.28
CA THR A 197 7.88 -60.58 -23.39
C THR A 197 7.21 -61.81 -22.78
N ALA A 198 6.52 -61.68 -21.64
CA ALA A 198 5.77 -62.80 -21.06
C ALA A 198 4.60 -63.25 -21.94
N ILE A 199 3.91 -62.31 -22.59
CA ILE A 199 2.84 -62.61 -23.55
C ILE A 199 3.42 -63.35 -24.77
N GLU A 200 4.54 -62.88 -25.33
CA GLU A 200 5.23 -63.52 -26.45
C GLU A 200 5.69 -64.94 -26.10
N GLN A 201 6.30 -65.13 -24.93
CA GLN A 201 6.71 -66.46 -24.43
C GLN A 201 5.51 -67.38 -24.24
N SER A 202 4.40 -66.86 -23.69
CA SER A 202 3.18 -67.63 -23.54
C SER A 202 2.60 -68.04 -24.90
N ALA A 203 2.53 -67.11 -25.86
CA ALA A 203 2.07 -67.39 -27.22
C ALA A 203 2.93 -68.45 -27.90
N GLN A 204 4.26 -68.36 -27.77
CA GLN A 204 5.20 -69.37 -28.27
C GLN A 204 4.96 -70.74 -27.63
N GLY A 205 4.77 -70.80 -26.31
CA GLY A 205 4.45 -72.05 -25.62
C GLY A 205 3.12 -72.67 -26.07
N TYR A 206 2.11 -71.84 -26.35
CA TYR A 206 0.85 -72.29 -26.92
C TYR A 206 1.02 -72.86 -28.33
N GLU A 207 1.80 -72.20 -29.19
CA GLU A 207 2.07 -72.68 -30.55
C GLU A 207 2.82 -74.03 -30.54
N GLN A 208 3.85 -74.15 -29.71
CA GLN A 208 4.58 -75.41 -29.52
C GLN A 208 3.67 -76.55 -29.01
N ARG A 209 2.77 -76.25 -28.07
CA ARG A 209 1.78 -77.22 -27.59
C ARG A 209 0.84 -77.66 -28.71
N MET A 210 0.36 -76.71 -29.52
CA MET A 210 -0.53 -77.01 -30.65
C MET A 210 0.16 -77.89 -31.70
N GLU A 211 1.43 -77.61 -32.02
CA GLU A 211 2.23 -78.47 -32.89
C GLU A 211 2.40 -79.88 -32.33
N ALA A 212 2.72 -80.02 -31.04
CA ALA A 212 2.88 -81.32 -30.40
C ALA A 212 1.57 -82.13 -30.43
N LEU A 213 0.43 -81.48 -30.15
CA LEU A 213 -0.89 -82.11 -30.25
C LEU A 213 -1.21 -82.54 -31.68
N ALA A 214 -0.89 -81.73 -32.69
CA ALA A 214 -1.06 -82.10 -34.08
C ALA A 214 -0.22 -83.32 -34.47
N ARG A 215 1.05 -83.40 -34.00
CA ARG A 215 1.92 -84.56 -34.21
C ARG A 215 1.38 -85.82 -33.53
N ILE A 216 0.91 -85.72 -32.29
CA ILE A 216 0.29 -86.84 -31.56
C ILE A 216 -0.95 -87.33 -32.31
N SER A 217 -1.81 -86.42 -32.77
CA SER A 217 -3.01 -86.78 -33.55
C SER A 217 -2.64 -87.51 -34.84
N ALA A 218 -1.65 -87.00 -35.60
CA ALA A 218 -1.19 -87.64 -36.82
C ALA A 218 -0.57 -89.03 -36.58
N MET A 219 0.21 -89.19 -35.51
CA MET A 219 0.77 -90.49 -35.12
C MET A 219 -0.32 -91.47 -34.68
N SER A 220 -1.30 -91.01 -33.90
CA SER A 220 -2.44 -91.82 -33.48
C SER A 220 -3.28 -92.29 -34.68
N GLU A 221 -3.51 -91.43 -35.67
CA GLU A 221 -4.21 -91.79 -36.90
C GLU A 221 -3.43 -92.84 -37.70
N ARG A 222 -2.11 -92.69 -37.83
CA ARG A 222 -1.25 -93.70 -38.46
C ARG A 222 -1.31 -95.04 -37.71
N HIS A 223 -1.11 -95.03 -36.40
CA HIS A 223 -1.20 -96.23 -35.59
C HIS A 223 -2.57 -96.91 -35.69
N SER A 224 -3.66 -96.14 -35.76
CA SER A 224 -5.00 -96.69 -35.98
C SER A 224 -5.11 -97.39 -37.34
N LYS A 225 -4.60 -96.77 -38.41
CA LYS A 225 -4.56 -97.38 -39.75
C LYS A 225 -3.71 -98.64 -39.79
N ASP A 226 -2.52 -98.62 -39.20
CA ASP A 226 -1.61 -99.77 -39.13
C ASP A 226 -2.22 -100.92 -38.32
N THR A 227 -2.93 -100.62 -37.23
CA THR A 227 -3.64 -101.63 -36.42
C THR A 227 -4.75 -102.29 -37.23
N VAL A 228 -5.53 -101.50 -37.98
CA VAL A 228 -6.55 -102.02 -38.88
C VAL A 228 -5.92 -102.89 -39.97
N GLN A 229 -4.83 -102.44 -40.61
CA GLN A 229 -4.12 -103.23 -41.61
C GLN A 229 -3.59 -104.55 -41.04
N TYR A 230 -2.93 -104.52 -39.88
CA TYR A 230 -2.43 -105.72 -39.21
C TYR A 230 -3.55 -106.70 -38.87
N SER A 231 -4.72 -106.21 -38.43
CA SER A 231 -5.87 -107.07 -38.15
C SER A 231 -6.40 -107.78 -39.41
N VAL A 232 -6.40 -107.10 -40.56
CA VAL A 232 -6.78 -107.69 -41.85
C VAL A 232 -5.76 -108.75 -42.29
N GLU A 233 -4.46 -108.43 -42.24
CA GLU A 233 -3.40 -109.40 -42.58
C GLU A 233 -3.42 -110.63 -41.67
N LEU A 234 -3.71 -110.45 -40.38
CA LEU A 234 -3.83 -111.55 -39.43
C LEU A 234 -5.01 -112.45 -39.80
N GLN A 235 -6.17 -111.86 -40.12
CA GLN A 235 -7.36 -112.60 -40.57
C GLN A 235 -7.09 -113.36 -41.88
N GLU A 236 -6.37 -112.79 -42.83
CA GLU A 236 -5.95 -113.47 -44.07
C GLU A 236 -5.02 -114.66 -43.78
N ARG A 237 -4.03 -114.48 -42.90
CA ARG A 237 -3.12 -115.56 -42.47
C ARG A 237 -3.87 -116.66 -41.72
N GLU A 238 -4.79 -116.32 -40.83
CA GLU A 238 -5.65 -117.28 -40.13
C GLU A 238 -6.51 -118.07 -41.12
N HIS A 239 -7.05 -117.42 -42.15
CA HIS A 239 -7.81 -118.10 -43.20
C HIS A 239 -6.92 -119.08 -44.02
N LEU A 240 -5.70 -118.68 -44.38
CA LEU A 240 -4.73 -119.57 -45.04
C LEU A 240 -4.32 -120.75 -44.16
N LEU A 241 -4.04 -120.51 -42.86
CA LEU A 241 -3.73 -121.57 -41.91
C LEU A 241 -4.92 -122.51 -41.71
N ALA A 242 -6.16 -122.01 -41.69
CA ALA A 242 -7.36 -122.85 -41.62
C ALA A 242 -7.51 -123.72 -42.87
N GLN A 243 -7.21 -123.18 -44.06
CA GLN A 243 -7.16 -123.97 -45.30
C GLN A 243 -6.06 -125.04 -45.26
N GLU A 244 -4.84 -124.69 -44.82
CA GLU A 244 -3.73 -125.62 -44.70
C GLU A 244 -3.99 -126.68 -43.63
N ALA A 245 -4.57 -126.31 -42.49
CA ALA A 245 -4.98 -127.22 -41.44
C ALA A 245 -6.05 -128.18 -41.96
N LYS A 246 -7.06 -127.69 -42.69
CA LYS A 246 -8.07 -128.53 -43.34
C LYS A 246 -7.43 -129.52 -44.33
N LEU A 247 -6.42 -129.09 -45.10
CA LEU A 247 -5.65 -129.96 -45.98
C LEU A 247 -4.81 -130.98 -45.21
N LYS A 248 -4.10 -130.56 -44.15
CA LYS A 248 -3.31 -131.44 -43.27
C LYS A 248 -4.18 -132.46 -42.54
N THR A 249 -5.34 -132.06 -42.01
CA THR A 249 -6.32 -132.97 -41.40
C THR A 249 -6.87 -133.94 -42.43
N PHE A 250 -7.15 -133.48 -43.65
CA PHE A 250 -7.53 -134.37 -44.76
C PHE A 250 -6.42 -135.37 -45.11
N MET A 251 -5.15 -134.94 -45.14
CA MET A 251 -3.99 -135.80 -45.36
C MET A 251 -3.80 -136.81 -44.21
N LEU A 252 -3.83 -136.36 -42.95
CA LEU A 252 -3.72 -137.23 -41.77
C LEU A 252 -4.84 -138.27 -41.74
N ALA A 253 -6.09 -137.87 -41.99
CA ALA A 253 -7.21 -138.81 -42.09
C ALA A 253 -7.05 -139.83 -43.24
N LYS A 254 -6.24 -139.54 -44.26
CA LYS A 254 -5.88 -140.47 -45.32
C LYS A 254 -4.66 -141.35 -45.01
N PHE A 255 -3.84 -141.01 -44.00
CA PHE A 255 -2.54 -141.65 -43.75
C PHE A 255 -2.31 -142.23 -42.33
N THR A 256 -3.18 -142.05 -41.33
CA THR A 256 -2.97 -142.66 -39.99
C THR A 256 -3.68 -144.00 -39.77
N ASP A 257 -2.87 -144.98 -39.37
CA ASP A 257 -3.22 -146.27 -38.78
C ASP A 257 -3.26 -146.16 -37.25
N HIS A 258 -4.24 -146.77 -36.57
CA HIS A 258 -4.74 -146.33 -35.26
C HIS A 258 -3.94 -146.76 -33.99
N SER A 259 -2.68 -147.20 -34.08
CA SER A 259 -2.06 -147.98 -32.98
C SER A 259 -1.07 -147.27 -32.03
N GLU A 260 -0.66 -146.01 -32.23
CA GLU A 260 0.52 -145.45 -31.51
C GLU A 260 0.24 -144.44 -30.37
N LEU A 261 -1.02 -144.09 -30.08
CA LEU A 261 -1.33 -143.00 -29.13
C LEU A 261 -1.41 -143.39 -27.63
N GLU A 262 -1.25 -144.66 -27.27
CA GLU A 262 -1.44 -145.13 -25.88
C GLU A 262 -0.14 -145.16 -25.03
N GLU A 263 1.05 -145.11 -25.66
CA GLU A 263 2.34 -145.32 -24.97
C GLU A 263 2.89 -144.08 -24.21
N GLN A 264 2.58 -142.86 -24.62
CA GLN A 264 3.25 -141.66 -24.10
C GLN A 264 2.72 -141.16 -22.74
N ALA A 265 1.59 -141.68 -22.25
CA ALA A 265 0.99 -141.23 -20.99
C ALA A 265 1.67 -141.81 -19.72
N LYS A 266 2.44 -142.90 -19.83
CA LYS A 266 2.98 -143.63 -18.65
C LYS A 266 4.33 -143.10 -18.11
N LYS A 267 5.12 -142.36 -18.90
CA LYS A 267 6.48 -141.90 -18.49
C LYS A 267 6.51 -140.68 -17.56
N ARG A 268 5.39 -139.97 -17.34
CA ARG A 268 5.37 -138.68 -16.60
C ARG A 268 5.23 -138.80 -15.07
N LYS A 269 5.08 -140.01 -14.50
CA LYS A 269 4.80 -140.22 -13.06
C LYS A 269 6.02 -140.65 -12.19
N ALA A 270 7.19 -140.91 -12.78
CA ALA A 270 8.34 -141.47 -12.05
C ALA A 270 9.35 -140.45 -11.47
N LEU A 271 9.22 -139.15 -11.77
CA LEU A 271 10.23 -138.14 -11.44
C LEU A 271 10.03 -137.40 -10.09
N LYS A 272 8.94 -137.67 -9.35
CA LYS A 272 8.57 -136.88 -8.15
C LYS A 272 8.96 -137.47 -6.79
N ALA A 273 9.73 -138.57 -6.73
CA ALA A 273 10.00 -139.29 -5.48
C ALA A 273 11.45 -139.21 -4.93
N ALA A 274 12.38 -138.54 -5.62
CA ALA A 274 13.82 -138.62 -5.32
C ALA A 274 14.41 -137.46 -4.47
N GLN A 275 13.60 -136.47 -4.04
CA GLN A 275 14.14 -135.18 -3.57
C GLN A 275 13.91 -134.87 -2.08
N ARG A 276 13.94 -135.90 -1.21
CA ARG A 276 13.90 -135.73 0.26
C ARG A 276 14.82 -136.72 0.98
N ALA A 277 16.14 -136.47 1.00
CA ALA A 277 17.07 -136.93 2.04
C ALA A 277 18.52 -136.47 1.75
N LYS A 278 18.95 -135.35 2.34
CA LYS A 278 20.30 -135.17 2.90
C LYS A 278 20.38 -133.84 3.65
N ARG A 279 20.41 -133.93 4.97
CA ARG A 279 20.88 -132.88 5.88
C ARG A 279 22.28 -133.28 6.39
N SER A 280 23.05 -132.24 6.72
CA SER A 280 23.98 -132.07 7.86
C SER A 280 25.50 -132.07 7.62
N GLN A 281 26.06 -130.91 8.01
CA GLN A 281 27.36 -130.60 8.66
C GLN A 281 28.58 -130.20 7.79
N GLY A 282 28.97 -128.91 7.91
CA GLY A 282 30.27 -128.37 7.52
C GLY A 282 30.51 -126.91 7.96
N GLU A 283 30.41 -126.61 9.27
CA GLU A 283 30.68 -125.28 9.85
C GLU A 283 32.16 -124.88 9.66
N SER A 284 32.40 -124.01 8.66
CA SER A 284 33.42 -122.95 8.59
C SER A 284 33.42 -122.28 7.18
N PHE A 285 32.72 -122.89 6.21
CA PHE A 285 32.30 -122.24 4.95
C PHE A 285 30.84 -121.73 5.00
N GLU A 286 30.11 -122.14 6.04
CA GLU A 286 28.68 -121.94 6.21
C GLU A 286 28.28 -120.50 6.50
N SER A 287 29.11 -119.59 7.01
CA SER A 287 28.65 -118.21 7.26
C SER A 287 28.40 -117.40 5.97
N ARG A 288 29.19 -117.64 4.91
CA ARG A 288 28.98 -116.98 3.60
C ARG A 288 27.91 -117.71 2.79
N GLU A 289 27.83 -119.03 2.89
CA GLU A 289 26.78 -119.82 2.24
C GLU A 289 25.41 -119.67 2.92
N VAL A 290 25.36 -119.47 4.24
CA VAL A 290 24.15 -119.13 5.02
C VAL A 290 23.75 -117.69 4.78
N ALA A 291 24.68 -116.74 4.67
CA ALA A 291 24.35 -115.38 4.23
C ALA A 291 23.80 -115.37 2.79
N TYR A 292 24.43 -116.13 1.88
CA TYR A 292 23.96 -116.29 0.51
C TYR A 292 22.59 -117.00 0.45
N LYS A 293 22.36 -118.04 1.25
CA LYS A 293 21.05 -118.72 1.37
C LYS A 293 19.99 -117.86 2.03
N CYS A 294 20.30 -117.08 3.06
CA CYS A 294 19.39 -116.10 3.65
C CYS A 294 19.03 -115.00 2.64
N LEU A 295 19.99 -114.53 1.83
CA LEU A 295 19.73 -113.59 0.74
C LEU A 295 18.91 -114.23 -0.38
N LEU A 296 19.11 -115.52 -0.66
CA LEU A 296 18.33 -116.31 -1.61
C LEU A 296 16.90 -116.58 -1.10
N GLU A 297 16.69 -116.72 0.21
CA GLU A 297 15.37 -116.86 0.85
C GLU A 297 14.63 -115.51 0.92
N LEU A 298 15.34 -114.39 1.03
CA LEU A 298 14.78 -113.03 0.93
C LEU A 298 14.47 -112.60 -0.51
N ALA A 299 15.17 -113.18 -1.49
CA ALA A 299 14.87 -113.02 -2.91
C ALA A 299 13.80 -114.04 -3.31
N GLU A 300 12.52 -113.65 -3.31
CA GLU A 300 11.38 -114.52 -3.67
C GLU A 300 11.55 -115.22 -5.04
N ASP A 301 12.41 -114.68 -5.92
CA ASP A 301 12.67 -115.13 -7.28
C ASP A 301 13.93 -116.05 -7.41
N GLY A 302 14.73 -116.21 -6.35
CA GLY A 302 15.98 -116.97 -6.36
C GLY A 302 17.17 -116.32 -7.09
N ASP A 303 17.04 -115.05 -7.52
CA ASP A 303 18.08 -114.27 -8.19
C ASP A 303 18.61 -113.14 -7.28
N ILE A 304 19.84 -113.29 -6.80
CA ILE A 304 20.48 -112.35 -5.88
C ILE A 304 20.91 -111.05 -6.57
N ASP A 305 21.24 -111.09 -7.86
CA ASP A 305 21.63 -109.87 -8.58
C ASP A 305 20.43 -108.92 -8.72
N ARG A 306 19.22 -109.46 -8.87
CA ARG A 306 17.97 -108.68 -8.83
C ARG A 306 17.71 -108.04 -7.47
N LEU A 307 17.95 -108.75 -6.37
CA LEU A 307 17.79 -108.20 -5.02
C LEU A 307 18.80 -107.09 -4.74
N VAL A 308 20.06 -107.28 -5.14
CA VAL A 308 21.11 -106.26 -5.02
C VAL A 308 20.78 -105.05 -5.88
N ASN A 309 20.37 -105.23 -7.13
CA ASN A 309 19.94 -104.13 -8.00
C ASN A 309 18.73 -103.39 -7.42
N GLY A 310 17.76 -104.10 -6.85
CA GLY A 310 16.62 -103.48 -6.17
C GLY A 310 17.00 -102.73 -4.89
N PHE A 311 18.02 -103.20 -4.17
CA PHE A 311 18.60 -102.47 -3.03
C PHE A 311 19.37 -101.24 -3.51
N THR A 312 20.18 -101.34 -4.54
CA THR A 312 20.91 -100.22 -5.16
C THR A 312 19.93 -99.17 -5.69
N GLU A 313 18.86 -99.54 -6.39
CA GLU A 313 17.81 -98.61 -6.82
C GLU A 313 17.11 -97.93 -5.63
N ARG A 314 16.93 -98.65 -4.52
CA ARG A 314 16.35 -98.09 -3.29
C ARG A 314 17.33 -97.16 -2.58
N GLU A 315 18.62 -97.49 -2.56
CA GLU A 315 19.72 -96.67 -2.08
C GLU A 315 19.85 -95.39 -2.91
N GLU A 316 19.80 -95.47 -4.24
CA GLU A 316 19.81 -94.32 -5.15
C GLU A 316 18.60 -93.41 -4.91
N LYS A 317 17.38 -93.97 -4.80
CA LYS A 317 16.19 -93.19 -4.44
C LYS A 317 16.30 -92.57 -3.05
N ASN A 318 16.93 -93.27 -2.11
CA ASN A 318 17.18 -92.75 -0.76
C ASN A 318 18.23 -91.63 -0.77
N PHE A 319 19.28 -91.75 -1.59
CA PHE A 319 20.30 -90.74 -1.80
C PHE A 319 19.73 -89.48 -2.48
N ASP A 320 18.86 -89.64 -3.47
CA ASP A 320 18.12 -88.53 -4.08
C ASP A 320 17.22 -87.82 -3.06
N SER A 321 16.52 -88.60 -2.22
CA SER A 321 15.68 -88.08 -1.14
C SER A 321 16.50 -87.32 -0.09
N PHE A 322 17.67 -87.85 0.28
CA PHE A 322 18.58 -87.21 1.24
C PHE A 322 19.21 -85.94 0.64
N SER A 323 19.61 -85.98 -0.63
CA SER A 323 20.10 -84.82 -1.37
C SER A 323 19.05 -83.73 -1.48
N TYR A 324 17.78 -84.10 -1.70
CA TYR A 324 16.66 -83.18 -1.67
C TYR A 324 16.42 -82.60 -0.27
N ALA A 325 16.47 -83.42 0.78
CA ALA A 325 16.35 -82.95 2.16
C ALA A 325 17.46 -81.96 2.53
N ILE A 326 18.70 -82.19 2.10
CA ILE A 326 19.82 -81.25 2.28
C ILE A 326 19.55 -79.94 1.54
N LYS A 327 19.09 -79.99 0.29
CA LYS A 327 18.75 -78.78 -0.48
C LYS A 327 17.65 -77.98 0.22
N LEU A 328 16.61 -78.65 0.69
CA LEU A 328 15.50 -78.02 1.42
C LEU A 328 15.98 -77.41 2.74
N ASN A 329 16.87 -78.08 3.47
CA ASN A 329 17.46 -77.53 4.69
C ASN A 329 18.31 -76.27 4.40
N ASN A 330 19.11 -76.29 3.33
CA ASN A 330 19.89 -75.13 2.90
C ASN A 330 18.98 -73.95 2.48
N GLU A 331 17.85 -74.23 1.82
CA GLU A 331 16.86 -73.20 1.49
C GLU A 331 16.16 -72.66 2.73
N MET A 332 15.82 -73.53 3.68
CA MET A 332 15.26 -73.14 4.97
C MET A 332 16.21 -72.23 5.75
N GLU A 333 17.50 -72.55 5.81
CA GLU A 333 18.52 -71.69 6.45
C GLU A 333 18.63 -70.33 5.76
N LYS A 334 18.60 -70.27 4.41
CA LYS A 334 18.59 -69.00 3.67
C LYS A 334 17.35 -68.16 3.99
N ILE A 335 16.18 -68.79 4.08
CA ILE A 335 14.94 -68.11 4.44
C ILE A 335 15.02 -67.60 5.89
N GLN A 336 15.55 -68.39 6.82
CA GLN A 336 15.76 -67.96 8.22
C GLN A 336 16.71 -66.76 8.32
N TRP A 337 17.82 -66.76 7.57
CA TRP A 337 18.70 -65.60 7.47
C TRP A 337 17.97 -64.37 6.94
N ARG A 338 17.16 -64.53 5.89
CA ARG A 338 16.39 -63.43 5.33
C ARG A 338 15.35 -62.89 6.30
N ILE A 339 14.69 -63.76 7.08
CA ILE A 339 13.76 -63.36 8.14
C ILE A 339 14.50 -62.53 9.19
N LYS A 340 15.69 -62.97 9.62
CA LYS A 340 16.49 -62.24 10.61
C LYS A 340 16.94 -60.87 10.09
N ASP A 341 17.36 -60.78 8.83
CA ASP A 341 17.71 -59.51 8.20
C ASP A 341 16.52 -58.55 8.14
N LEU A 342 15.34 -59.05 7.74
CA LEU A 342 14.11 -58.26 7.71
C LEU A 342 13.68 -57.82 9.12
N GLN A 343 13.83 -58.68 10.13
CA GLN A 343 13.55 -58.32 11.52
C GLN A 343 14.49 -57.21 12.01
N ASN A 344 15.78 -57.28 11.66
CA ASN A 344 16.73 -56.22 11.99
C ASN A 344 16.40 -54.91 11.27
N GLU A 345 15.99 -54.95 10.00
CA GLU A 345 15.55 -53.78 9.24
C GLU A 345 14.28 -53.15 9.82
N ILE A 346 13.31 -53.97 10.24
CA ILE A 346 12.12 -53.49 10.95
C ILE A 346 12.54 -52.81 12.25
N MET A 347 13.43 -53.41 13.04
CA MET A 347 13.87 -52.85 14.30
C MET A 347 14.59 -51.50 14.14
N THR A 348 15.43 -51.33 13.10
CA THR A 348 16.09 -50.06 12.83
C THR A 348 15.11 -49.00 12.34
N LEU A 349 14.12 -49.36 11.51
CA LEU A 349 13.07 -48.46 11.07
C LEU A 349 12.19 -48.01 12.23
N THR A 350 11.77 -48.92 13.11
CA THR A 350 10.96 -48.60 14.29
C THR A 350 11.72 -47.68 15.24
N ALA A 351 12.99 -47.97 15.54
CA ALA A 351 13.81 -47.09 16.39
C ALA A 351 14.01 -45.70 15.77
N GLY A 352 14.19 -45.62 14.45
CA GLY A 352 14.26 -44.35 13.72
C GLY A 352 12.94 -43.57 13.77
N GLN A 353 11.80 -44.27 13.67
CA GLN A 353 10.47 -43.67 13.78
C GLN A 353 10.21 -43.13 15.18
N GLU A 354 10.53 -43.88 16.24
CA GLU A 354 10.38 -43.43 17.64
C GLU A 354 11.24 -42.18 17.93
N TYR A 355 12.45 -42.11 17.38
CA TYR A 355 13.30 -40.92 17.49
C TYR A 355 12.73 -39.71 16.74
N ALA A 356 12.19 -39.92 15.54
CA ALA A 356 11.54 -38.87 14.76
C ALA A 356 10.24 -38.37 15.43
N GLU A 357 9.44 -39.27 16.00
CA GLU A 357 8.21 -38.93 16.73
C GLU A 357 8.51 -38.17 18.03
N SER A 358 9.48 -38.62 18.82
CA SER A 358 9.88 -37.94 20.05
C SER A 358 10.48 -36.55 19.80
N SER A 359 11.31 -36.40 18.76
CA SER A 359 11.82 -35.08 18.35
C SER A 359 10.71 -34.18 17.80
N SER A 360 9.77 -34.71 17.01
CA SER A 360 8.60 -33.95 16.55
C SER A 360 7.69 -33.51 17.70
N LEU A 361 7.48 -34.37 18.71
CA LEU A 361 6.71 -34.03 19.91
C LEU A 361 7.39 -32.93 20.72
N HIS A 362 8.71 -32.98 20.86
CA HIS A 362 9.46 -31.94 21.55
C HIS A 362 9.34 -30.58 20.84
N ILE A 363 9.46 -30.57 19.50
CA ILE A 363 9.28 -29.36 18.70
C ILE A 363 7.84 -28.82 18.83
N LEU A 364 6.83 -29.71 18.82
CA LEU A 364 5.43 -29.32 19.02
C LEU A 364 5.22 -28.69 20.39
N GLN A 365 5.78 -29.25 21.46
CA GLN A 365 5.71 -28.68 22.80
C GLN A 365 6.38 -27.30 22.87
N GLU A 366 7.55 -27.11 22.25
CA GLU A 366 8.20 -25.79 22.20
C GLU A 366 7.34 -24.76 21.44
N LEU A 367 6.71 -25.17 20.34
CA LEU A 367 5.83 -24.29 19.56
C LEU A 367 4.57 -23.94 20.33
N GLU A 368 4.00 -24.89 21.07
CA GLU A 368 2.84 -24.67 21.94
C GLU A 368 3.18 -23.72 23.09
N GLU A 369 4.35 -23.86 23.72
CA GLU A 369 4.81 -22.94 24.76
C GLU A 369 5.07 -21.53 24.20
N LYS A 370 5.67 -21.41 23.01
CA LYS A 370 5.85 -20.11 22.33
C LYS A 370 4.51 -19.48 21.96
N LEU A 371 3.55 -20.27 21.51
CA LEU A 371 2.21 -19.80 21.19
C LEU A 371 1.52 -19.29 22.45
N MET A 372 1.56 -20.06 23.54
CA MET A 372 1.00 -19.67 24.84
C MET A 372 1.58 -18.33 25.32
N LYS A 373 2.92 -18.18 25.34
CA LYS A 373 3.59 -16.92 25.72
C LYS A 373 3.16 -15.75 24.84
N THR A 374 3.11 -15.95 23.53
CA THR A 374 2.71 -14.90 22.58
C THR A 374 1.25 -14.50 22.79
N THR A 375 0.36 -15.46 23.09
CA THR A 375 -1.05 -15.18 23.39
C THR A 375 -1.24 -14.46 24.72
N GLU A 376 -0.46 -14.79 25.74
CA GLU A 376 -0.44 -14.05 27.02
C GLU A 376 0.01 -12.61 26.81
N GLU A 377 1.12 -12.38 26.11
CA GLU A 377 1.61 -11.04 25.79
C GLU A 377 0.56 -10.24 25.02
N ALA A 378 -0.07 -10.85 24.00
CA ALA A 378 -1.12 -10.20 23.21
C ALA A 378 -2.32 -9.79 24.09
N ASN A 379 -2.76 -10.67 25.00
CA ASN A 379 -3.83 -10.37 25.95
C ASN A 379 -3.45 -9.22 26.89
N GLU A 380 -2.21 -9.17 27.37
CA GLU A 380 -1.72 -8.06 28.19
C GLU A 380 -1.70 -6.72 27.43
N TYR A 381 -1.28 -6.73 26.15
CA TYR A 381 -1.36 -5.53 25.29
C TYR A 381 -2.82 -5.11 25.07
N GLU A 382 -3.73 -6.04 24.82
CA GLU A 382 -5.16 -5.75 24.65
C GLU A 382 -5.76 -5.15 25.93
N ASP A 383 -5.46 -5.72 27.10
CA ASP A 383 -5.94 -5.22 28.38
C ASP A 383 -5.38 -3.82 28.70
N ARG A 384 -4.11 -3.56 28.40
CA ARG A 384 -3.55 -2.20 28.50
C ARG A 384 -4.24 -1.23 27.56
N CYS A 385 -4.53 -1.65 26.33
CA CYS A 385 -5.26 -0.83 25.36
C CYS A 385 -6.69 -0.53 25.83
N LYS A 386 -7.40 -1.52 26.37
CA LYS A 386 -8.73 -1.35 27.00
C LYS A 386 -8.68 -0.38 28.17
N LYS A 387 -7.69 -0.49 29.07
CA LYS A 387 -7.49 0.44 30.18
C LYS A 387 -7.23 1.87 29.69
N SER A 388 -6.32 2.04 28.73
CA SER A 388 -6.01 3.34 28.12
C SER A 388 -7.24 3.95 27.42
N SER A 389 -7.98 3.16 26.65
CA SER A 389 -9.21 3.59 25.98
C SER A 389 -10.30 4.01 26.98
N LYS A 390 -10.44 3.32 28.12
CA LYS A 390 -11.34 3.77 29.21
C LYS A 390 -10.94 5.13 29.77
N VAL A 391 -9.66 5.33 30.08
CA VAL A 391 -9.14 6.63 30.58
C VAL A 391 -9.39 7.74 29.56
N LEU A 392 -9.13 7.45 28.29
CA LEU A 392 -9.28 8.42 27.21
C LEU A 392 -10.77 8.73 26.92
N GLY A 393 -11.65 7.74 27.07
CA GLY A 393 -13.10 7.92 27.06
C GLY A 393 -13.60 8.79 28.22
N GLN A 394 -13.10 8.58 29.43
CA GLN A 394 -13.42 9.43 30.59
C GLN A 394 -12.96 10.87 30.35
N LEU A 395 -11.73 11.05 29.88
CA LEU A 395 -11.15 12.37 29.59
C LEU A 395 -11.98 13.13 28.55
N LYS A 396 -12.49 12.45 27.52
CA LYS A 396 -13.44 13.05 26.56
C LYS A 396 -14.72 13.53 27.23
N SER A 397 -15.33 12.69 28.06
CA SER A 397 -16.56 13.03 28.77
C SER A 397 -16.35 14.25 29.69
N ASP A 398 -15.28 14.22 30.48
CA ASP A 398 -14.92 15.33 31.39
C ASP A 398 -14.66 16.61 30.61
N MET A 399 -14.03 16.50 29.44
CA MET A 399 -13.75 17.62 28.56
C MET A 399 -15.02 18.19 27.93
N GLU A 400 -15.96 17.35 27.50
CA GLU A 400 -17.28 17.78 27.02
C GLU A 400 -18.07 18.50 28.13
N ASP A 401 -18.00 18.00 29.38
CA ASP A 401 -18.61 18.65 30.54
C ASP A 401 -17.97 20.01 30.86
N LEU A 402 -16.64 20.09 30.80
CA LEU A 402 -15.89 21.32 31.02
C LEU A 402 -16.22 22.35 29.93
N PHE A 403 -16.27 21.93 28.67
CA PHE A 403 -16.66 22.80 27.55
C PHE A 403 -18.07 23.37 27.74
N ARG A 404 -19.03 22.56 28.21
CA ARG A 404 -20.38 23.01 28.56
C ARG A 404 -20.38 24.02 29.71
N LYS A 405 -19.58 23.80 30.76
CA LYS A 405 -19.52 24.68 31.94
C LYS A 405 -18.88 26.04 31.66
N ILE A 406 -17.82 26.08 30.85
CA ILE A 406 -17.06 27.31 30.58
C ILE A 406 -17.70 28.14 29.46
N ASN A 407 -18.74 27.62 28.78
CA ASN A 407 -19.39 28.28 27.64
C ASN A 407 -18.36 28.68 26.55
N CYS A 408 -17.40 27.78 26.28
CA CYS A 408 -16.40 27.99 25.24
C CYS A 408 -17.06 27.95 23.86
N ASP A 409 -16.84 29.00 23.06
CA ASP A 409 -17.39 29.08 21.71
C ASP A 409 -16.64 28.14 20.76
N ALA A 410 -17.24 26.97 20.50
CA ALA A 410 -16.65 25.92 19.68
C ALA A 410 -16.88 26.13 18.17
N THR A 411 -17.49 27.23 17.75
CA THR A 411 -17.88 27.49 16.36
C THR A 411 -16.71 27.42 15.37
N GLU A 412 -15.52 27.87 15.75
CA GLU A 412 -14.32 27.85 14.89
C GLU A 412 -13.79 26.43 14.63
N ILE A 413 -13.72 25.57 15.66
CA ILE A 413 -13.34 24.16 15.48
C ILE A 413 -14.47 23.38 14.80
N MET A 414 -15.73 23.63 15.16
CA MET A 414 -16.88 22.95 14.53
C MET A 414 -16.97 23.22 13.02
N LYS A 415 -16.51 24.39 12.55
CA LYS A 415 -16.40 24.70 11.12
C LYS A 415 -15.29 23.91 10.41
N GLN A 416 -14.21 23.58 11.12
CA GLN A 416 -13.08 22.80 10.60
C GLN A 416 -13.29 21.28 10.63
N LEU A 417 -14.13 20.77 11.55
CA LEU A 417 -14.38 19.34 11.74
C LEU A 417 -15.54 18.75 10.90
N GLY A 418 -16.32 19.59 10.20
CA GLY A 418 -17.46 19.12 9.38
C GLY A 418 -18.59 18.49 10.22
N GLU A 419 -19.24 17.44 9.71
CA GLU A 419 -20.41 16.79 10.34
C GLU A 419 -20.11 16.07 11.68
N ASN A 420 -18.83 15.82 12.00
CA ASN A 420 -18.43 15.15 13.23
C ASN A 420 -18.36 16.13 14.41
N ARG A 421 -19.52 16.49 14.96
CA ARG A 421 -19.66 17.39 16.13
C ARG A 421 -19.22 16.78 17.48
N ARG A 422 -18.51 15.65 17.49
CA ARG A 422 -18.08 14.94 18.72
C ARG A 422 -16.57 15.05 18.95
N ILE A 423 -16.16 15.01 20.22
CA ILE A 423 -14.75 14.95 20.59
C ILE A 423 -14.21 13.53 20.28
N THR A 424 -13.31 13.43 19.31
CA THR A 424 -12.59 12.22 18.89
C THR A 424 -11.11 12.29 19.29
N ASP A 425 -10.41 11.17 19.26
CA ASP A 425 -9.02 11.09 19.75
C ASP A 425 -8.08 12.04 19.00
N LEU A 426 -8.35 12.27 17.71
CA LEU A 426 -7.57 13.17 16.87
C LEU A 426 -7.82 14.66 17.14
N ASN A 427 -9.00 15.01 17.64
CA ASN A 427 -9.38 16.41 17.85
C ASN A 427 -9.28 16.86 19.32
N LEU A 428 -9.09 15.92 20.25
CA LEU A 428 -8.99 16.16 21.70
C LEU A 428 -7.95 17.23 22.05
N MET A 429 -6.78 17.22 21.39
CA MET A 429 -5.73 18.23 21.60
C MET A 429 -6.15 19.64 21.16
N GLN A 430 -6.93 19.76 20.09
CA GLN A 430 -7.42 21.06 19.62
C GLN A 430 -8.46 21.63 20.59
N PHE A 431 -9.30 20.77 21.17
CA PHE A 431 -10.21 21.15 22.24
C PHE A 431 -9.46 21.60 23.51
N PHE A 432 -8.37 20.92 23.89
CA PHE A 432 -7.53 21.35 25.03
C PHE A 432 -6.96 22.76 24.85
N GLY A 433 -6.42 23.07 23.66
CA GLY A 433 -5.88 24.41 23.39
C GLY A 433 -6.94 25.53 23.49
N LEU A 434 -8.21 25.24 23.20
CA LEU A 434 -9.29 26.23 23.33
C LEU A 434 -9.75 26.43 24.77
N VAL A 435 -9.84 25.36 25.55
CA VAL A 435 -10.08 25.47 27.00
C VAL A 435 -8.94 26.21 27.66
N GLU A 436 -7.69 25.93 27.30
CA GLU A 436 -6.52 26.64 27.84
C GLU A 436 -6.59 28.13 27.54
N LYS A 437 -6.89 28.50 26.28
CA LYS A 437 -7.08 29.90 25.89
C LYS A 437 -8.19 30.56 26.71
N LYS A 438 -9.34 29.90 26.86
CA LYS A 438 -10.47 30.47 27.60
C LYS A 438 -10.20 30.58 29.11
N THR A 439 -9.49 29.60 29.67
CA THR A 439 -9.06 29.62 31.07
C THR A 439 -8.10 30.78 31.31
N ASN A 440 -7.15 31.00 30.41
CA ASN A 440 -6.24 32.16 30.48
C ASN A 440 -7.00 33.49 30.40
N GLU A 441 -8.01 33.61 29.50
CA GLU A 441 -8.86 34.81 29.45
C GLU A 441 -9.61 35.04 30.77
N LEU A 442 -10.15 33.99 31.38
CA LEU A 442 -10.86 34.07 32.67
C LEU A 442 -9.92 34.43 33.82
N LEU A 443 -8.70 33.88 33.86
CA LEU A 443 -7.67 34.25 34.84
C LEU A 443 -7.24 35.71 34.71
N VAL A 444 -7.11 36.21 33.48
CA VAL A 444 -6.83 37.64 33.25
C VAL A 444 -7.98 38.50 33.75
N LEU A 445 -9.23 38.15 33.45
CA LEU A 445 -10.41 38.85 33.99
C LEU A 445 -10.46 38.83 35.53
N GLU A 446 -10.16 37.69 36.14
CA GLU A 446 -10.15 37.54 37.60
C GLU A 446 -9.03 38.37 38.25
N SER A 447 -7.83 38.40 37.66
CA SER A 447 -6.73 39.24 38.13
C SER A 447 -7.07 40.73 38.04
N ILE A 448 -7.71 41.18 36.95
CA ILE A 448 -8.21 42.55 36.80
C ILE A 448 -9.25 42.86 37.88
N LEU A 449 -10.21 41.95 38.11
CA LEU A 449 -11.22 42.11 39.17
C LEU A 449 -10.57 42.24 40.55
N ARG A 450 -9.61 41.38 40.88
CA ARG A 450 -8.85 41.45 42.15
C ARG A 450 -8.13 42.77 42.33
N TYR A 451 -7.49 43.28 41.27
CA TYR A 451 -6.85 44.60 41.30
C TYR A 451 -7.87 45.72 41.55
N THR A 452 -9.02 45.71 40.87
CA THR A 452 -10.06 46.74 41.07
C THR A 452 -10.73 46.66 42.44
N SER A 453 -10.86 45.47 43.04
CA SER A 453 -11.36 45.32 44.42
C SER A 453 -10.33 45.72 45.48
N ALA A 454 -9.03 45.60 45.19
CA ALA A 454 -7.96 46.08 46.07
C ALA A 454 -7.84 47.62 46.07
N ASP A 455 -8.08 48.26 44.92
CA ASP A 455 -8.14 49.73 44.79
C ASP A 455 -9.43 50.33 45.39
N GLY A 456 -10.52 49.56 45.46
CA GLY A 456 -11.78 49.95 46.11
C GLY A 456 -11.81 49.79 47.64
N SER A 457 -10.70 49.36 48.25
CA SER A 457 -10.58 49.14 49.71
C SER A 457 -9.70 50.18 50.43
N LEU A 458 -9.38 51.30 49.77
CA LEU A 458 -8.63 52.43 50.33
C LEU A 458 -9.55 53.57 50.78
#